data_AF-A0A177Q1J3-F1
#
_entry.id   AF-A0A177Q1J3-F1
#
_cell.length_a   1.000
_cell.length_b   1.000
_cell.length_c   1.000
_cell.angle_alpha   90.00
_cell.angle_beta   90.00
_cell.angle_gamma   90.00
#
_symmetry.space_group_name_H-M   'P 1'
#
loop_
_entity.id
_entity.type
_entity.pdbx_description
1 polymer ?
#
loop_
_entity_poly.entity_id
_entity_poly.type
_entity_poly.pdbx_seq_one_letter_code
_entity_poly.pdbx_strand_id
1 'polypeptide(L)'
;MRRFLLFPILAAACLVLAGCSDVAKVGNVVADSGKAASAEGTVRFESHITGSDEEGDHEATSTGVIDFDNRRTSFTLDADGETSEFIVDGDDMYVRGGGISASAWVFIEDGMDSLGAGDPRSAFAALRKTQGARKVDQETIRGERTTRYEVSLKSRDALAASGVPFATADDDFPASVDADAWLDEHGLLRRLRFELAEANDEAPTVFDTEFWDYGQAPPVELPDDADVLDPLDFGDDDDGPASAAASAFRDADCYGERVKDCLAPNPKVDAMAGDPALCTGETARLCLVPVGTVRDDLIEAIVKFHSETKDIDVVVLPSVPLPAGTVDLAHSQVTEWAVYELAKAAYGVTDAMPSTFIAITPIDIRPRENQFGWMFGARFGRGYFGENDGAFSTFRMENVTPYDGKPITDDLVQLRVSKYTARYTSLLFFDYPVSEDVDYLNYYEMYGFSDLDSMGTNWPISPRPCTDAGDRICVFPDMGWDDEKFGDDIEVAVARLEQTLGIPVEIRNTPGYHATQDNWSLEAHNDLSQYSRPFLSNAALTVIGVTDDNFAQVSSVAAHTDASWPDERIAVVSGYGAGRPGTTESQERIFRLLLRAVAHTRYGVPFTSDATSLMWDGVTKPTDLDGKTLPVLAR
;
A
#
# COMPACT_ATOMS: atom_id res chain seq x y z
N MET A 1 35.32 -54.48 -51.19
CA MET A 1 33.93 -54.59 -51.70
C MET A 1 33.35 -53.18 -51.86
N ARG A 2 32.95 -52.82 -53.09
CA ARG A 2 32.19 -51.63 -53.59
C ARG A 2 32.34 -50.30 -52.80
N ARG A 3 33.27 -49.40 -53.17
CA ARG A 3 33.28 -48.32 -54.22
C ARG A 3 32.58 -47.00 -53.84
N PHE A 4 33.44 -46.01 -53.53
CA PHE A 4 33.26 -44.55 -53.57
C PHE A 4 33.27 -44.01 -55.02
N LEU A 5 32.63 -42.83 -55.24
CA LEU A 5 32.98 -41.69 -56.13
C LEU A 5 31.79 -41.06 -56.91
N LEU A 6 31.62 -39.75 -56.65
CA LEU A 6 31.38 -38.59 -57.55
C LEU A 6 30.13 -38.40 -58.46
N PHE A 7 29.52 -37.21 -58.28
CA PHE A 7 28.64 -36.32 -59.10
C PHE A 7 28.97 -36.27 -60.64
N PRO A 8 28.14 -35.68 -61.58
CA PRO A 8 27.25 -34.50 -61.41
C PRO A 8 25.91 -34.33 -62.22
N ILE A 9 25.04 -33.40 -61.72
CA ILE A 9 24.22 -32.32 -62.40
C ILE A 9 23.06 -32.76 -63.36
N LEU A 10 21.81 -32.22 -63.42
CA LEU A 10 21.18 -30.87 -63.42
C LEU A 10 19.65 -31.09 -63.17
N ALA A 11 18.93 -30.45 -62.24
CA ALA A 11 18.14 -29.21 -62.42
C ALA A 11 16.97 -29.20 -61.39
N ALA A 12 16.56 -28.01 -60.93
CA ALA A 12 15.43 -27.69 -60.03
C ALA A 12 15.72 -27.56 -58.52
N ALA A 13 16.59 -26.59 -58.18
CA ALA A 13 16.61 -25.92 -56.88
C ALA A 13 16.61 -24.41 -57.13
N CYS A 14 15.47 -23.74 -56.94
CA CYS A 14 15.31 -22.29 -56.73
C CYS A 14 13.80 -21.94 -56.67
N LEU A 15 13.12 -22.20 -55.54
CA LEU A 15 11.79 -21.62 -55.24
C LEU A 15 11.31 -21.94 -53.81
N VAL A 16 12.04 -21.51 -52.76
CA VAL A 16 11.48 -21.49 -51.38
C VAL A 16 11.89 -20.26 -50.56
N LEU A 17 12.77 -19.36 -51.05
CA LEU A 17 13.25 -18.21 -50.26
C LEU A 17 12.43 -16.90 -50.42
N ALA A 18 11.20 -16.96 -50.94
CA ALA A 18 10.33 -15.78 -51.06
C ALA A 18 9.20 -15.70 -50.01
N GLY A 19 9.11 -16.65 -49.06
CA GLY A 19 8.00 -16.74 -48.10
C GLY A 19 8.21 -16.02 -46.75
N CYS A 20 9.44 -15.64 -46.38
CA CYS A 20 9.71 -15.01 -45.09
C CYS A 20 9.62 -13.46 -45.11
N SER A 21 9.65 -12.83 -46.29
CA SER A 21 9.56 -11.36 -46.40
C SER A 21 8.14 -10.82 -46.23
N ASP A 22 7.12 -11.64 -46.47
CA ASP A 22 5.72 -11.22 -46.36
C ASP A 22 5.23 -11.29 -44.91
N VAL A 23 5.73 -12.24 -44.11
CA VAL A 23 5.38 -12.35 -42.68
C VAL A 23 5.86 -11.13 -41.88
N ALA A 24 7.09 -10.66 -42.12
CA ALA A 24 7.62 -9.48 -41.46
C ALA A 24 6.89 -8.18 -41.84
N LYS A 25 6.35 -8.11 -43.07
CA LYS A 25 5.55 -6.96 -43.51
C LYS A 25 4.15 -6.96 -42.89
N VAL A 26 3.54 -8.14 -42.74
CA VAL A 26 2.19 -8.26 -42.17
C VAL A 26 2.18 -7.93 -40.68
N GLY A 27 3.21 -8.30 -39.91
CA GLY A 27 3.34 -7.91 -38.50
C GLY A 27 3.33 -6.39 -38.29
N ASN A 28 4.01 -5.63 -39.16
CA ASN A 28 4.03 -4.17 -39.07
C ASN A 28 2.66 -3.55 -39.34
N VAL A 29 1.84 -4.15 -40.22
CA VAL A 29 0.53 -3.59 -40.59
C VAL A 29 -0.42 -3.54 -39.38
N VAL A 30 -0.44 -4.59 -38.54
CA VAL A 30 -1.28 -4.58 -37.33
C VAL A 30 -0.71 -3.65 -36.27
N ALA A 31 0.60 -3.66 -36.05
CA ALA A 31 1.23 -2.76 -35.09
C ALA A 31 1.05 -1.27 -35.46
N ASP A 32 1.10 -0.94 -36.76
CA ASP A 32 0.94 0.42 -37.28
C ASP A 32 -0.51 0.93 -37.16
N SER A 33 -1.50 0.03 -37.07
CA SER A 33 -2.92 0.42 -36.97
C SER A 33 -3.21 1.29 -35.75
N GLY A 34 -2.58 0.98 -34.60
CA GLY A 34 -2.72 1.78 -33.40
C GLY A 34 -2.11 3.16 -33.52
N LYS A 35 -1.14 3.36 -34.41
CA LYS A 35 -0.59 4.71 -34.69
C LYS A 35 -1.51 5.47 -35.65
N ALA A 36 -2.04 4.80 -36.66
CA ALA A 36 -2.99 5.39 -37.60
C ALA A 36 -4.27 5.86 -36.89
N ALA A 37 -4.87 5.00 -36.05
CA ALA A 37 -6.06 5.34 -35.27
C ALA A 37 -5.86 6.58 -34.38
N SER A 38 -4.75 6.64 -33.64
CA SER A 38 -4.46 7.79 -32.76
C SER A 38 -4.25 9.11 -33.52
N ALA A 39 -3.92 9.06 -34.82
CA ALA A 39 -3.72 10.25 -35.63
C ALA A 39 -5.03 10.89 -36.11
N GLU A 40 -6.17 10.18 -35.97
CA GLU A 40 -7.48 10.66 -36.39
C GLU A 40 -8.17 11.53 -35.31
N GLY A 41 -7.58 11.67 -34.12
CA GLY A 41 -8.11 12.50 -33.03
C GLY A 41 -9.21 11.81 -32.23
N THR A 42 -10.30 11.36 -32.86
CA THR A 42 -11.42 10.69 -32.18
C THR A 42 -11.90 9.42 -32.90
N VAL A 43 -12.56 8.49 -32.20
CA VAL A 43 -13.20 7.29 -32.77
C VAL A 43 -14.38 6.83 -31.91
N ARG A 44 -15.46 6.34 -32.53
CA ARG A 44 -16.57 5.66 -31.83
C ARG A 44 -16.28 4.17 -31.69
N PHE A 45 -16.75 3.58 -30.60
CA PHE A 45 -16.68 2.13 -30.40
C PHE A 45 -17.95 1.54 -29.81
N GLU A 46 -18.11 0.24 -29.99
CA GLU A 46 -19.14 -0.62 -29.40
C GLU A 46 -18.47 -1.95 -29.08
N SER A 47 -18.56 -2.38 -27.83
CA SER A 47 -18.06 -3.66 -27.35
C SER A 47 -19.22 -4.53 -26.90
N HIS A 48 -19.19 -5.79 -27.28
CA HIS A 48 -20.05 -6.83 -26.75
C HIS A 48 -19.20 -7.86 -26.02
N ILE A 49 -19.63 -8.20 -24.80
CA ILE A 49 -18.97 -9.16 -23.94
C ILE A 49 -20.00 -10.22 -23.59
N THR A 50 -19.67 -11.47 -23.85
CA THR A 50 -20.53 -12.60 -23.51
C THR A 50 -19.70 -13.67 -22.82
N GLY A 51 -20.14 -14.13 -21.66
CA GLY A 51 -19.51 -15.21 -20.90
C GLY A 51 -20.56 -16.06 -20.19
N SER A 52 -20.12 -17.18 -19.63
CA SER A 52 -20.96 -18.01 -18.76
C SER A 52 -20.13 -18.51 -17.59
N ASP A 53 -20.64 -18.37 -16.37
CA ASP A 53 -20.02 -18.85 -15.14
C ASP A 53 -20.98 -19.77 -14.35
N GLU A 54 -20.69 -20.03 -13.07
CA GLU A 54 -21.56 -20.82 -12.20
C GLU A 54 -22.93 -20.16 -11.92
N GLU A 55 -23.05 -18.84 -12.05
CA GLU A 55 -24.25 -18.05 -11.78
C GLU A 55 -25.16 -17.90 -13.00
N GLY A 56 -24.61 -17.97 -14.22
CA GLY A 56 -25.39 -17.99 -15.45
C GLY A 56 -24.64 -17.49 -16.68
N ASP A 57 -25.41 -17.21 -17.74
CA ASP A 57 -24.91 -16.48 -18.91
C ASP A 57 -24.96 -14.99 -18.60
N HIS A 58 -23.85 -14.28 -18.83
CA HIS A 58 -23.74 -12.84 -18.62
C HIS A 58 -23.48 -12.14 -19.95
N GLU A 59 -24.14 -11.00 -20.15
CA GLU A 59 -23.96 -10.15 -21.34
C GLU A 59 -23.77 -8.70 -20.90
N ALA A 60 -22.72 -8.08 -21.43
CA ALA A 60 -22.48 -6.67 -21.25
C ALA A 60 -22.21 -6.01 -22.60
N THR A 61 -22.81 -4.85 -22.82
CA THR A 61 -22.57 -4.02 -24.00
C THR A 61 -22.06 -2.65 -23.57
N SER A 62 -20.97 -2.19 -24.17
CA SER A 62 -20.50 -0.82 -23.98
C SER A 62 -20.46 -0.05 -25.29
N THR A 63 -20.82 1.23 -25.26
CA THR A 63 -20.79 2.12 -26.43
C THR A 63 -20.22 3.47 -26.06
N GLY A 64 -19.32 4.01 -26.90
CA GLY A 64 -18.61 5.22 -26.50
C GLY A 64 -17.78 5.90 -27.58
N VAL A 65 -16.97 6.84 -27.12
CA VAL A 65 -16.03 7.65 -27.90
C VAL A 65 -14.67 7.64 -27.21
N ILE A 66 -13.62 7.42 -27.99
CA ILE A 66 -12.23 7.62 -27.58
C ILE A 66 -11.74 8.94 -28.19
N ASP A 67 -11.17 9.80 -27.35
CA ASP A 67 -10.54 11.07 -27.70
C ASP A 67 -9.04 10.97 -27.44
N PHE A 68 -8.29 10.70 -28.51
CA PHE A 68 -6.84 10.54 -28.45
C PHE A 68 -6.10 11.85 -28.16
N ASP A 69 -6.64 12.99 -28.61
CA ASP A 69 -6.00 14.29 -28.47
C ASP A 69 -6.04 14.77 -27.01
N ASN A 70 -7.20 14.62 -26.36
CA ASN A 70 -7.38 14.99 -24.95
C ASN A 70 -7.06 13.86 -23.98
N ARG A 71 -6.69 12.68 -24.47
CA ARG A 71 -6.44 11.50 -23.66
C ARG A 71 -7.66 11.08 -22.81
N ARG A 72 -8.85 11.12 -23.40
CA ARG A 72 -10.12 10.80 -22.73
C ARG A 72 -10.91 9.71 -23.41
N THR A 73 -11.76 9.05 -22.64
CA THR A 73 -12.73 8.07 -23.17
C THR A 73 -14.06 8.27 -22.47
N SER A 74 -15.17 8.38 -23.20
CA SER A 74 -16.52 8.41 -22.62
C SER A 74 -17.33 7.26 -23.16
N PHE A 75 -18.01 6.51 -22.29
CA PHE A 75 -18.81 5.37 -22.71
C PHE A 75 -19.95 5.07 -21.76
N THR A 76 -20.97 4.42 -22.28
CA THR A 76 -22.06 3.82 -21.52
C THR A 76 -21.84 2.32 -21.48
N LEU A 77 -21.99 1.70 -20.31
CA LEU A 77 -22.00 0.26 -20.08
C LEU A 77 -23.42 -0.15 -19.69
N ASP A 78 -23.99 -1.12 -20.40
CA ASP A 78 -25.20 -1.84 -20.02
C ASP A 78 -24.79 -3.27 -19.66
N ALA A 79 -24.96 -3.63 -18.39
CA ALA A 79 -24.70 -4.97 -17.87
C ALA A 79 -25.93 -5.41 -17.07
N ASP A 80 -26.53 -6.53 -17.46
CA ASP A 80 -27.72 -7.12 -16.82
C ASP A 80 -28.91 -6.15 -16.66
N GLY A 81 -29.04 -5.19 -17.59
CA GLY A 81 -30.10 -4.19 -17.60
C GLY A 81 -29.83 -2.98 -16.69
N GLU A 82 -28.66 -2.91 -16.07
CA GLU A 82 -28.19 -1.72 -15.39
C GLU A 82 -27.26 -0.91 -16.29
N THR A 83 -27.58 0.38 -16.44
CA THR A 83 -26.81 1.30 -17.27
C THR A 83 -25.95 2.22 -16.41
N SER A 84 -24.68 2.31 -16.77
CA SER A 84 -23.70 3.23 -16.18
C SER A 84 -23.01 4.04 -17.29
N GLU A 85 -22.71 5.30 -17.01
CA GLU A 85 -21.93 6.20 -17.86
C GLU A 85 -20.57 6.45 -17.20
N PHE A 86 -19.54 6.45 -18.03
CA PHE A 86 -18.15 6.63 -17.63
C PHE A 86 -17.49 7.71 -18.47
N ILE A 87 -16.63 8.50 -17.83
CA ILE A 87 -15.64 9.35 -18.49
C ILE A 87 -14.29 9.07 -17.84
N VAL A 88 -13.31 8.61 -18.60
CA VAL A 88 -11.94 8.39 -18.16
C VAL A 88 -11.08 9.55 -18.65
N ASP A 89 -10.35 10.21 -17.75
CA ASP A 89 -9.40 11.29 -18.06
C ASP A 89 -8.02 10.97 -17.50
N GLY A 90 -7.13 10.44 -18.34
CA GLY A 90 -5.85 9.92 -17.84
C GLY A 90 -6.07 8.69 -16.95
N ASP A 91 -5.73 8.84 -15.66
CA ASP A 91 -5.85 7.81 -14.62
C ASP A 91 -7.12 8.03 -13.75
N ASP A 92 -7.75 9.19 -13.88
CA ASP A 92 -8.98 9.56 -13.17
C ASP A 92 -10.23 9.10 -13.93
N MET A 93 -11.33 8.93 -13.20
CA MET A 93 -12.60 8.50 -13.77
C MET A 93 -13.80 9.24 -13.17
N TYR A 94 -14.80 9.48 -14.00
CA TYR A 94 -16.12 9.97 -13.60
C TYR A 94 -17.15 8.90 -13.91
N VAL A 95 -18.00 8.57 -12.95
CA VAL A 95 -19.08 7.59 -13.12
C VAL A 95 -20.45 8.16 -12.76
N ARG A 96 -21.48 7.74 -13.48
CA ARG A 96 -22.90 8.03 -13.19
C ARG A 96 -23.74 6.82 -13.55
N GLY A 97 -24.82 6.53 -12.82
CA GLY A 97 -25.67 5.34 -13.05
C GLY A 97 -25.25 4.12 -12.22
N GLY A 98 -25.71 2.93 -12.60
CA GLY A 98 -25.30 1.65 -11.99
C GLY A 98 -25.46 1.54 -10.47
N GLY A 99 -26.49 2.16 -9.90
CA GLY A 99 -26.70 2.19 -8.45
C GLY A 99 -25.82 3.17 -7.66
N ILE A 100 -24.89 3.88 -8.31
CA ILE A 100 -24.01 4.87 -7.66
C ILE A 100 -24.74 6.21 -7.51
N SER A 101 -25.19 6.79 -8.62
CA SER A 101 -25.97 8.03 -8.63
C SER A 101 -26.81 8.13 -9.89
N ALA A 102 -28.11 8.36 -9.74
CA ALA A 102 -29.01 8.44 -10.90
C ALA A 102 -28.82 9.72 -11.74
N SER A 103 -28.21 10.76 -11.18
CA SER A 103 -28.18 12.10 -11.82
C SER A 103 -26.84 12.81 -11.77
N ALA A 104 -25.97 12.51 -10.80
CA ALA A 104 -24.71 13.22 -10.62
C ALA A 104 -23.52 12.38 -11.06
N TRP A 105 -22.48 13.05 -11.53
CA TRP A 105 -21.18 12.42 -11.79
C TRP A 105 -20.45 12.21 -10.48
N VAL A 106 -19.60 11.21 -10.44
CA VAL A 106 -18.84 10.85 -9.25
C VAL A 106 -17.41 10.74 -9.68
N PHE A 107 -16.57 11.59 -9.12
CA PHE A 107 -15.14 11.55 -9.39
C PHE A 107 -14.49 10.40 -8.63
N ILE A 108 -13.56 9.70 -9.26
CA ILE A 108 -12.76 8.65 -8.66
C ILE A 108 -11.32 8.89 -9.11
N GLU A 109 -10.51 9.38 -8.18
CA GLU A 109 -9.06 9.53 -8.36
C GLU A 109 -8.44 8.14 -8.50
N ASP A 110 -7.54 7.96 -9.47
CA ASP A 110 -6.98 6.65 -9.84
C ASP A 110 -8.07 5.58 -10.08
N GLY A 111 -9.21 6.00 -10.63
CA GLY A 111 -10.40 5.17 -10.86
C GLY A 111 -10.13 3.93 -11.72
N MET A 112 -9.14 4.02 -12.61
CA MET A 112 -8.76 2.93 -13.50
C MET A 112 -8.11 1.76 -12.75
N ASP A 113 -7.15 2.05 -11.87
CA ASP A 113 -6.46 1.02 -11.08
C ASP A 113 -7.37 0.48 -9.96
N SER A 114 -8.18 1.33 -9.35
CA SER A 114 -9.08 0.95 -8.25
C SER A 114 -10.26 0.09 -8.69
N LEU A 115 -10.80 0.29 -9.90
CA LEU A 115 -11.89 -0.53 -10.42
C LEU A 115 -11.45 -1.68 -11.31
N GLY A 116 -10.14 -1.86 -11.56
CA GLY A 116 -9.62 -2.90 -12.47
C GLY A 116 -9.88 -2.63 -13.95
N ALA A 117 -10.23 -1.39 -14.31
CA ALA A 117 -10.69 -1.06 -15.64
C ALA A 117 -9.59 -1.07 -16.69
N GLY A 118 -9.93 -1.59 -17.87
CA GLY A 118 -9.16 -1.38 -19.09
C GLY A 118 -9.50 -0.02 -19.69
N ASP A 119 -8.50 0.79 -20.02
CA ASP A 119 -8.69 1.95 -20.88
C ASP A 119 -8.89 1.44 -22.33
N PRO A 120 -10.00 1.75 -23.03
CA PRO A 120 -10.22 1.29 -24.41
C PRO A 120 -9.10 1.68 -25.40
N ARG A 121 -8.30 2.72 -25.10
CA ARG A 121 -7.10 3.06 -25.89
C ARG A 121 -6.03 1.96 -25.83
N SER A 122 -6.04 1.14 -24.78
CA SER A 122 -5.14 0.02 -24.59
C SER A 122 -5.27 -1.03 -25.69
N ALA A 123 -6.40 -1.13 -26.38
CA ALA A 123 -6.55 -1.99 -27.56
C ALA A 123 -5.50 -1.67 -28.63
N PHE A 124 -5.28 -0.38 -28.89
CA PHE A 124 -4.27 0.07 -29.85
C PHE A 124 -2.84 -0.14 -29.34
N ALA A 125 -2.63 -0.04 -28.02
CA ALA A 125 -1.34 -0.32 -27.40
C ALA A 125 -0.99 -1.82 -27.41
N ALA A 126 -1.97 -2.69 -27.18
CA ALA A 126 -1.84 -4.14 -27.21
C ALA A 126 -1.46 -4.62 -28.62
N LEU A 127 -2.12 -4.11 -29.66
CA LEU A 127 -1.81 -4.45 -31.05
C LEU A 127 -0.38 -4.07 -31.46
N ARG A 128 0.19 -2.98 -30.92
CA ARG A 128 1.60 -2.59 -31.16
C ARG A 128 2.61 -3.60 -30.63
N LYS A 129 2.23 -4.42 -29.65
CA LYS A 129 3.08 -5.45 -29.02
C LYS A 129 2.93 -6.82 -29.67
N THR A 130 1.97 -7.01 -30.58
CA THR A 130 1.73 -8.29 -31.25
C THR A 130 2.93 -8.76 -32.08
N GLN A 131 3.10 -10.07 -32.17
CA GLN A 131 4.05 -10.71 -33.07
C GLN A 131 3.33 -11.74 -33.94
N GLY A 132 3.79 -11.90 -35.18
CA GLY A 132 3.36 -13.03 -36.01
C GLY A 132 1.96 -12.92 -36.62
N ALA A 133 1.48 -11.71 -36.93
CA ALA A 133 0.19 -11.52 -37.58
C ALA A 133 0.06 -12.32 -38.90
N ARG A 134 -1.07 -13.01 -39.07
CA ARG A 134 -1.39 -13.82 -40.24
C ARG A 134 -2.65 -13.30 -40.92
N LYS A 135 -2.52 -12.88 -42.18
CA LYS A 135 -3.68 -12.52 -43.01
C LYS A 135 -4.57 -13.75 -43.25
N VAL A 136 -5.87 -13.60 -43.03
CA VAL A 136 -6.87 -14.67 -43.19
C VAL A 136 -7.70 -14.45 -44.45
N ASP A 137 -8.63 -13.50 -44.42
CA ASP A 137 -9.57 -13.21 -45.49
C ASP A 137 -9.92 -11.70 -45.55
N GLN A 138 -10.95 -11.36 -46.31
CA GLN A 138 -11.47 -10.00 -46.44
C GLN A 138 -12.99 -10.02 -46.29
N GLU A 139 -13.52 -9.01 -45.61
CA GLU A 139 -14.95 -8.83 -45.47
C GLU A 139 -15.32 -7.34 -45.44
N THR A 140 -16.60 -7.04 -45.24
CA THR A 140 -17.09 -5.65 -45.16
C THR A 140 -17.73 -5.43 -43.80
N ILE A 141 -17.20 -4.49 -43.01
CA ILE A 141 -17.72 -4.10 -41.70
C ILE A 141 -18.23 -2.67 -41.81
N ARG A 142 -19.50 -2.43 -41.49
CA ARG A 142 -20.17 -1.12 -41.60
C ARG A 142 -19.98 -0.40 -42.96
N GLY A 143 -19.89 -1.16 -44.04
CA GLY A 143 -19.68 -0.64 -45.39
C GLY A 143 -18.22 -0.45 -45.80
N GLU A 144 -17.27 -0.58 -44.87
CA GLU A 144 -15.83 -0.50 -45.13
C GLU A 144 -15.25 -1.87 -45.44
N ARG A 145 -14.42 -1.95 -46.48
CA ARG A 145 -13.73 -3.20 -46.84
C ARG A 145 -12.55 -3.42 -45.90
N THR A 146 -12.55 -4.52 -45.18
CA THR A 146 -11.52 -4.89 -44.21
C THR A 146 -10.75 -6.12 -44.64
N THR A 147 -9.56 -6.29 -44.06
CA THR A 147 -8.76 -7.52 -44.11
C THR A 147 -8.65 -8.05 -42.69
N ARG A 148 -9.00 -9.31 -42.49
CA ARG A 148 -8.88 -10.00 -41.20
C ARG A 148 -7.46 -10.53 -41.01
N TYR A 149 -6.94 -10.34 -39.81
CA TYR A 149 -5.66 -10.86 -39.35
C TYR A 149 -5.86 -11.65 -38.05
N GLU A 150 -5.30 -12.86 -38.00
CA GLU A 150 -5.10 -13.57 -36.73
C GLU A 150 -3.80 -13.06 -36.10
N VAL A 151 -3.85 -12.76 -34.80
CA VAL A 151 -2.72 -12.29 -34.00
C VAL A 151 -2.71 -13.00 -32.65
N SER A 152 -1.55 -13.02 -32.00
CA SER A 152 -1.42 -13.49 -30.61
C SER A 152 -1.13 -12.30 -29.70
N LEU A 153 -1.92 -12.16 -28.64
CA LEU A 153 -1.80 -11.14 -27.61
C LEU A 153 -1.37 -11.79 -26.30
N LYS A 154 -0.62 -11.06 -25.46
CA LYS A 154 -0.50 -11.47 -24.05
C LYS A 154 -1.85 -11.26 -23.38
N SER A 155 -2.28 -12.18 -22.53
CA SER A 155 -3.63 -12.09 -21.92
C SER A 155 -3.83 -10.83 -21.11
N ARG A 156 -2.82 -10.35 -20.39
CA ARG A 156 -2.86 -9.05 -19.70
C ARG A 156 -3.05 -7.87 -20.66
N ASP A 157 -2.41 -7.90 -21.83
CA ASP A 157 -2.59 -6.85 -22.84
C ASP A 157 -3.97 -6.94 -23.53
N ALA A 158 -4.51 -8.16 -23.71
CA ALA A 158 -5.85 -8.39 -24.25
C ALA A 158 -6.95 -7.94 -23.26
N LEU A 159 -6.79 -8.23 -21.97
CA LEU A 159 -7.69 -7.76 -20.93
C LEU A 159 -7.72 -6.24 -20.82
N ALA A 160 -6.55 -5.58 -20.83
CA ALA A 160 -6.52 -4.12 -20.90
C ALA A 160 -7.23 -3.57 -22.15
N ALA A 161 -7.17 -4.29 -23.28
CA ALA A 161 -7.80 -3.90 -24.54
C ALA A 161 -9.33 -4.01 -24.55
N SER A 162 -9.94 -4.79 -23.64
CA SER A 162 -11.39 -4.99 -23.62
C SER A 162 -12.16 -3.73 -23.22
N GLY A 163 -11.52 -2.83 -22.48
CA GLY A 163 -12.15 -1.61 -21.98
C GLY A 163 -13.07 -1.82 -20.77
N VAL A 164 -13.03 -3.01 -20.14
CA VAL A 164 -14.01 -3.43 -19.12
C VAL A 164 -13.41 -3.30 -17.71
N PRO A 165 -14.18 -2.81 -16.71
CA PRO A 165 -13.78 -2.72 -15.30
C PRO A 165 -13.33 -4.04 -14.66
N PHE A 166 -13.95 -5.16 -15.02
CA PHE A 166 -14.00 -6.30 -14.09
C PHE A 166 -12.86 -7.32 -14.21
N ALA A 167 -11.84 -7.07 -15.03
CA ALA A 167 -10.85 -8.09 -15.35
C ALA A 167 -9.45 -7.75 -14.87
N THR A 168 -9.18 -7.98 -13.58
CA THR A 168 -7.81 -8.13 -13.11
C THR A 168 -7.27 -9.46 -13.63
N ALA A 169 -6.13 -9.40 -14.33
CA ALA A 169 -5.48 -10.61 -14.83
C ALA A 169 -4.86 -11.37 -13.65
N ASP A 170 -5.61 -12.28 -13.04
CA ASP A 170 -5.08 -13.21 -12.05
C ASP A 170 -4.11 -14.22 -12.70
N ASP A 171 -3.33 -14.92 -11.88
CA ASP A 171 -2.34 -15.92 -12.30
C ASP A 171 -2.96 -17.12 -13.08
N ASP A 172 -4.30 -17.18 -13.17
CA ASP A 172 -5.07 -18.28 -13.77
C ASP A 172 -5.33 -18.14 -15.28
N PHE A 173 -4.98 -17.01 -15.90
CA PHE A 173 -5.10 -16.85 -17.36
C PHE A 173 -3.93 -17.48 -18.13
N PRO A 174 -4.14 -17.97 -19.37
CA PRO A 174 -3.03 -18.40 -20.21
C PRO A 174 -2.06 -17.23 -20.44
N ALA A 175 -0.78 -17.51 -20.69
CA ALA A 175 0.21 -16.44 -20.94
C ALA A 175 -0.12 -15.58 -22.19
N SER A 176 -0.88 -16.14 -23.13
CA SER A 176 -1.31 -15.50 -24.37
C SER A 176 -2.65 -16.04 -24.87
N VAL A 177 -3.34 -15.21 -25.65
CA VAL A 177 -4.64 -15.47 -26.27
C VAL A 177 -4.55 -15.18 -27.76
N ASP A 178 -5.21 -16.00 -28.57
CA ASP A 178 -5.39 -15.76 -30.00
C ASP A 178 -6.53 -14.75 -30.21
N ALA A 179 -6.31 -13.79 -31.10
CA ALA A 179 -7.23 -12.71 -31.39
C ALA A 179 -7.36 -12.49 -32.90
N ASP A 180 -8.50 -11.96 -33.32
CA ASP A 180 -8.76 -11.51 -34.68
C ASP A 180 -8.83 -9.98 -34.72
N ALA A 181 -8.10 -9.38 -35.65
CA ALA A 181 -8.10 -7.95 -35.91
C ALA A 181 -8.50 -7.67 -37.36
N TRP A 182 -9.45 -6.78 -37.57
CA TRP A 182 -9.90 -6.36 -38.89
C TRP A 182 -9.42 -4.95 -39.18
N LEU A 183 -8.61 -4.80 -40.24
CA LEU A 183 -8.08 -3.51 -40.65
C LEU A 183 -8.64 -3.09 -42.01
N ASP A 184 -9.01 -1.83 -42.17
CA ASP A 184 -9.43 -1.29 -43.46
C ASP A 184 -8.25 -1.00 -44.40
N GLU A 185 -8.53 -0.43 -45.57
CA GLU A 185 -7.50 -0.09 -46.57
C GLU A 185 -6.55 1.05 -46.15
N HIS A 186 -6.93 1.85 -45.15
CA HIS A 186 -6.10 2.89 -44.55
C HIS A 186 -5.27 2.36 -43.37
N GLY A 187 -5.45 1.08 -43.01
CA GLY A 187 -4.80 0.46 -41.88
C GLY A 187 -5.46 0.78 -40.54
N LEU A 188 -6.67 1.32 -40.52
CA LEU A 188 -7.42 1.60 -39.29
C LEU A 188 -8.10 0.34 -38.78
N LEU A 189 -8.05 0.12 -37.47
CA LEU A 189 -8.75 -0.99 -36.81
C LEU A 189 -10.26 -0.79 -36.92
N ARG A 190 -10.99 -1.79 -37.38
CA ARG A 190 -12.45 -1.76 -37.49
C ARG A 190 -13.14 -2.73 -36.55
N ARG A 191 -12.44 -3.80 -36.16
CA ARG A 191 -12.91 -4.76 -35.17
C ARG A 191 -11.74 -5.47 -34.50
N LEU A 192 -11.88 -5.78 -33.22
CA LEU A 192 -10.99 -6.65 -32.44
C LEU A 192 -11.84 -7.68 -31.71
N ARG A 193 -11.52 -8.97 -31.87
CA ARG A 193 -12.23 -10.06 -31.20
C ARG A 193 -11.24 -11.04 -30.58
N PHE A 194 -11.49 -11.47 -29.36
CA PHE A 194 -10.73 -12.55 -28.73
C PHE A 194 -11.57 -13.31 -27.70
N GLU A 195 -11.10 -14.50 -27.34
CA GLU A 195 -11.77 -15.39 -26.39
C GLU A 195 -10.80 -15.70 -25.26
N LEU A 196 -11.25 -15.53 -24.02
CA LEU A 196 -10.46 -15.75 -22.83
C LEU A 196 -11.09 -16.86 -22.00
N ALA A 197 -10.39 -17.98 -21.87
CA ALA A 197 -10.80 -19.09 -21.01
C ALA A 197 -9.94 -19.08 -19.74
N GLU A 198 -10.58 -19.21 -18.58
CA GLU A 198 -9.90 -19.46 -17.32
C GLU A 198 -9.36 -20.89 -17.26
N ALA A 199 -8.38 -21.15 -16.39
CA ALA A 199 -7.76 -22.47 -16.26
C ALA A 199 -8.74 -23.58 -15.81
N ASN A 200 -9.92 -23.24 -15.30
CA ASN A 200 -10.84 -24.13 -14.60
C ASN A 200 -11.98 -24.73 -15.45
N ASP A 201 -11.80 -24.88 -16.78
CA ASP A 201 -12.78 -25.49 -17.71
C ASP A 201 -14.12 -24.72 -17.84
N GLU A 202 -14.15 -23.42 -17.53
CA GLU A 202 -15.31 -22.55 -17.78
C GLU A 202 -15.48 -22.20 -19.26
N ALA A 203 -16.68 -21.76 -19.64
CA ALA A 203 -16.92 -21.29 -21.00
C ALA A 203 -16.09 -20.02 -21.24
N PRO A 204 -15.44 -19.88 -22.42
CA PRO A 204 -14.61 -18.71 -22.67
C PRO A 204 -15.46 -17.44 -22.74
N THR A 205 -14.98 -16.38 -22.09
CA THR A 205 -15.53 -15.03 -22.24
C THR A 205 -15.08 -14.48 -23.59
N VAL A 206 -16.05 -14.09 -24.42
CA VAL A 206 -15.83 -13.52 -25.75
C VAL A 206 -15.88 -12.00 -25.64
N PHE A 207 -14.82 -11.35 -26.10
CA PHE A 207 -14.74 -9.89 -26.23
C PHE A 207 -14.79 -9.54 -27.72
N ASP A 208 -15.71 -8.65 -28.11
CA ASP A 208 -15.94 -8.27 -29.50
C ASP A 208 -16.19 -6.76 -29.62
N THR A 209 -15.17 -6.01 -30.06
CA THR A 209 -15.21 -4.55 -30.13
C THR A 209 -15.11 -4.06 -31.57
N GLU A 210 -16.04 -3.22 -32.01
CA GLU A 210 -16.03 -2.53 -33.30
C GLU A 210 -15.66 -1.04 -33.15
N PHE A 211 -15.02 -0.49 -34.19
CA PHE A 211 -14.56 0.91 -34.23
C PHE A 211 -14.98 1.62 -35.53
N TRP A 212 -15.55 2.82 -35.44
CA TRP A 212 -15.99 3.61 -36.59
C TRP A 212 -15.97 5.13 -36.34
N ASP A 213 -16.33 5.93 -37.35
CA ASP A 213 -16.36 7.41 -37.30
C ASP A 213 -15.04 8.08 -36.84
N TYR A 214 -13.91 7.53 -37.31
CA TYR A 214 -12.58 8.11 -37.12
C TYR A 214 -12.54 9.59 -37.54
N GLY A 215 -12.10 10.45 -36.62
CA GLY A 215 -12.00 11.90 -36.77
C GLY A 215 -13.33 12.64 -36.93
N GLN A 216 -14.46 11.95 -36.73
CA GLN A 216 -15.80 12.51 -36.89
C GLN A 216 -16.58 12.54 -35.58
N ALA A 217 -16.15 11.80 -34.56
CA ALA A 217 -16.78 11.84 -33.25
C ALA A 217 -16.46 13.18 -32.53
N PRO A 218 -17.41 13.74 -31.77
CA PRO A 218 -17.13 14.92 -30.96
C PRO A 218 -16.05 14.60 -29.91
N PRO A 219 -15.25 15.59 -29.49
CA PRO A 219 -14.31 15.41 -28.38
C PRO A 219 -15.06 15.07 -27.08
N VAL A 220 -14.35 14.44 -26.16
CA VAL A 220 -14.92 14.08 -24.85
C VAL A 220 -14.76 15.26 -23.89
N GLU A 221 -15.89 15.82 -23.47
CA GLU A 221 -15.97 16.88 -22.48
C GLU A 221 -16.07 16.27 -21.08
N LEU A 222 -15.38 16.88 -20.10
CA LEU A 222 -15.57 16.52 -18.69
C LEU A 222 -16.92 17.04 -18.20
N PRO A 223 -17.49 16.42 -17.16
CA PRO A 223 -18.60 17.02 -16.43
C PRO A 223 -18.24 18.41 -15.90
N ASP A 224 -19.23 19.28 -15.77
CA ASP A 224 -19.05 20.54 -15.04
C ASP A 224 -18.78 20.23 -13.55
N ASP A 225 -17.84 20.94 -12.91
CA ASP A 225 -17.48 20.72 -11.50
C ASP A 225 -18.69 20.75 -10.55
N ALA A 226 -19.74 21.49 -10.91
CA ALA A 226 -20.98 21.59 -10.13
C ALA A 226 -21.86 20.32 -10.20
N ASP A 227 -21.63 19.46 -11.18
CA ASP A 227 -22.35 18.19 -11.40
C ASP A 227 -21.56 16.97 -10.89
N VAL A 228 -20.37 17.20 -10.33
CA VAL A 228 -19.47 16.16 -9.81
C VAL A 228 -19.56 16.09 -8.29
N LEU A 229 -19.93 14.92 -7.77
CA LEU A 229 -19.85 14.55 -6.38
C LEU A 229 -18.45 14.02 -6.05
N ASP A 230 -17.97 14.39 -4.88
CA ASP A 230 -16.75 13.85 -4.31
C ASP A 230 -17.00 12.40 -3.82
N PRO A 231 -16.09 11.44 -4.04
CA PRO A 231 -16.29 10.07 -3.54
C PRO A 231 -16.34 9.99 -2.01
N LEU A 232 -15.85 11.01 -1.29
CA LEU A 232 -15.99 11.11 0.17
C LEU A 232 -17.40 11.52 0.64
N ASP A 233 -18.28 11.88 -0.30
CA ASP A 233 -19.67 12.25 -0.07
C ASP A 233 -20.61 11.01 -0.07
N PHE A 234 -20.09 9.79 -0.25
CA PHE A 234 -20.86 8.52 -0.34
C PHE A 234 -21.32 7.91 0.99
N GLY A 235 -21.15 8.61 2.11
CA GLY A 235 -21.64 8.17 3.42
C GLY A 235 -23.00 8.76 3.76
N ASP A 236 -24.06 7.97 3.52
CA ASP A 236 -25.43 8.09 4.03
C ASP A 236 -26.43 9.08 3.33
N ASP A 237 -27.33 8.45 2.57
CA ASP A 237 -28.68 8.84 2.11
C ASP A 237 -28.89 9.90 1.00
N ASP A 238 -29.87 9.57 0.14
CA ASP A 238 -30.38 10.13 -1.14
C ASP A 238 -30.61 11.66 -1.26
N ASP A 239 -30.24 12.48 -0.28
CA ASP A 239 -30.45 13.94 -0.27
C ASP A 239 -29.12 14.70 -0.30
N GLY A 240 -28.36 14.60 -1.41
CA GLY A 240 -27.26 15.52 -1.78
C GLY A 240 -26.31 15.91 -0.62
N PRO A 241 -25.21 15.19 -0.38
CA PRO A 241 -24.36 15.26 0.82
C PRO A 241 -23.78 16.65 1.13
N ALA A 242 -23.41 17.44 0.12
CA ALA A 242 -23.02 18.84 0.33
C ALA A 242 -24.13 19.68 1.00
N SER A 243 -25.41 19.37 0.77
CA SER A 243 -26.55 20.07 1.38
C SER A 243 -26.87 19.54 2.79
N ALA A 244 -26.75 18.22 3.01
CA ALA A 244 -26.97 17.58 4.29
C ALA A 244 -25.85 17.91 5.28
N ALA A 245 -24.58 17.81 4.88
CA ALA A 245 -23.43 18.21 5.70
C ALA A 245 -23.42 19.73 5.95
N ALA A 246 -23.65 20.57 4.93
CA ALA A 246 -23.76 22.01 5.15
C ALA A 246 -24.95 22.41 6.04
N SER A 247 -26.01 21.59 6.08
CA SER A 247 -27.10 21.77 7.03
C SER A 247 -26.74 21.27 8.42
N ALA A 248 -26.09 20.11 8.54
CA ALA A 248 -25.71 19.50 9.81
C ALA A 248 -24.65 20.32 10.56
N PHE A 249 -23.71 20.92 9.82
CA PHE A 249 -22.60 21.70 10.38
C PHE A 249 -22.79 23.21 10.31
N ARG A 250 -23.96 23.69 9.85
CA ARG A 250 -24.24 25.13 9.75
C ARG A 250 -23.91 25.88 11.04
N ASP A 251 -24.24 25.26 12.16
CA ASP A 251 -24.09 25.80 13.51
C ASP A 251 -22.82 25.28 14.23
N ALA A 252 -21.99 24.46 13.58
CA ALA A 252 -20.70 23.96 14.09
C ALA A 252 -19.63 25.06 14.16
N ASP A 253 -18.90 25.12 15.27
CA ASP A 253 -17.72 25.99 15.36
C ASP A 253 -16.66 25.56 14.33
N CYS A 254 -15.89 26.52 13.82
CA CYS A 254 -14.92 26.30 12.75
C CYS A 254 -15.49 25.92 11.38
N TYR A 255 -16.79 26.11 11.13
CA TYR A 255 -17.43 25.88 9.83
C TYR A 255 -17.93 27.18 9.17
N GLY A 256 -17.94 27.20 7.84
CA GLY A 256 -18.38 28.32 7.02
C GLY A 256 -17.59 29.60 7.33
N GLU A 257 -18.30 30.70 7.59
CA GLU A 257 -17.64 31.98 7.91
C GLU A 257 -16.86 31.96 9.24
N ARG A 258 -17.20 31.03 10.16
CA ARG A 258 -16.56 30.90 11.48
C ARG A 258 -15.23 30.16 11.46
N VAL A 259 -14.85 29.52 10.33
CA VAL A 259 -13.55 28.84 10.21
C VAL A 259 -12.37 29.78 10.52
N LYS A 260 -12.53 31.08 10.23
CA LYS A 260 -11.52 32.12 10.49
C LYS A 260 -11.22 32.32 11.97
N ASP A 261 -12.20 32.08 12.83
CA ASP A 261 -12.05 32.22 14.28
C ASP A 261 -11.22 31.07 14.87
N CYS A 262 -11.02 29.99 14.11
CA CYS A 262 -10.29 28.80 14.53
C CYS A 262 -8.86 28.71 13.99
N LEU A 263 -8.41 29.69 13.19
CA LEU A 263 -7.07 29.69 12.58
C LEU A 263 -5.96 30.09 13.56
N ALA A 264 -6.31 30.81 14.64
CA ALA A 264 -5.34 31.35 15.58
C ALA A 264 -5.03 30.37 16.73
N PRO A 265 -3.83 30.40 17.32
CA PRO A 265 -3.51 29.71 18.57
C PRO A 265 -4.51 30.00 19.69
N ASN A 266 -4.82 29.00 20.52
CA ASN A 266 -5.55 29.21 21.78
C ASN A 266 -4.55 29.58 22.90
N PRO A 267 -4.59 30.81 23.45
CA PRO A 267 -3.63 31.25 24.47
C PRO A 267 -3.65 30.43 25.76
N LYS A 268 -4.77 29.75 26.07
CA LYS A 268 -4.86 28.87 27.23
C LYS A 268 -4.09 27.57 27.02
N VAL A 269 -4.14 27.01 25.81
CA VAL A 269 -3.36 25.84 25.44
C VAL A 269 -1.87 26.18 25.44
N ASP A 270 -1.49 27.36 24.95
CA ASP A 270 -0.10 27.82 25.03
C ASP A 270 0.42 27.96 26.47
N ALA A 271 -0.46 28.24 27.43
CA ALA A 271 -0.10 28.26 28.85
C ALA A 271 0.17 26.86 29.43
N MET A 272 -0.29 25.79 28.75
CA MET A 272 0.00 24.40 29.06
C MET A 272 1.27 23.88 28.37
N ALA A 273 1.84 24.64 27.44
CA ALA A 273 2.95 24.18 26.62
C ALA A 273 4.22 23.93 27.44
N GLY A 274 4.84 22.76 27.19
CA GLY A 274 6.15 22.39 27.68
C GLY A 274 7.29 22.95 26.83
N ASP A 275 8.53 22.59 27.18
CA ASP A 275 9.72 22.96 26.41
C ASP A 275 9.83 22.09 25.14
N PRO A 276 9.81 22.68 23.92
CA PRO A 276 9.96 21.94 22.67
C PRO A 276 11.28 21.14 22.58
N ALA A 277 12.32 21.54 23.32
CA ALA A 277 13.58 20.79 23.38
C ALA A 277 13.40 19.37 23.93
N LEU A 278 12.34 19.11 24.71
CA LEU A 278 12.03 17.76 25.20
C LEU A 278 11.62 16.80 24.08
N CYS A 279 11.02 17.31 23.01
CA CYS A 279 10.55 16.54 21.86
C CYS A 279 11.63 16.27 20.81
N THR A 280 12.69 17.09 20.80
CA THR A 280 13.81 16.98 19.85
C THR A 280 15.06 16.32 20.44
N GLY A 281 14.97 15.86 21.70
CA GLY A 281 16.05 15.17 22.40
C GLY A 281 16.18 13.70 22.03
N GLU A 282 17.14 13.02 22.66
CA GLU A 282 17.42 11.58 22.43
C GLU A 282 16.38 10.65 23.07
N THR A 283 15.55 11.15 23.99
CA THR A 283 14.51 10.36 24.67
C THR A 283 13.22 10.46 23.87
N ALA A 284 12.65 9.31 23.48
CA ALA A 284 11.35 9.24 22.85
C ALA A 284 10.27 9.85 23.74
N ARG A 285 9.47 10.77 23.20
CA ARG A 285 8.32 11.40 23.86
C ARG A 285 7.08 11.35 22.96
N LEU A 286 5.92 11.44 23.59
CA LEU A 286 4.68 11.75 22.90
C LEU A 286 4.50 13.27 22.88
N CYS A 287 4.52 13.86 21.70
CA CYS A 287 4.50 15.31 21.51
C CYS A 287 3.20 15.71 20.81
N LEU A 288 2.32 16.40 21.53
CA LEU A 288 1.04 16.84 21.00
C LEU A 288 1.19 18.28 20.47
N VAL A 289 0.82 18.51 19.20
CA VAL A 289 0.92 19.80 18.51
C VAL A 289 -0.47 20.35 18.22
N PRO A 290 -0.98 21.29 19.03
CA PRO A 290 -2.22 21.98 18.73
C PRO A 290 -2.04 22.88 17.50
N VAL A 291 -2.91 22.76 16.50
CA VAL A 291 -2.90 23.59 15.29
C VAL A 291 -4.22 24.34 15.20
N GLY A 292 -4.17 25.67 15.22
CA GLY A 292 -5.35 26.53 15.33
C GLY A 292 -5.90 26.63 16.77
N THR A 293 -7.20 26.90 16.90
CA THR A 293 -7.87 27.18 18.19
C THR A 293 -8.41 25.91 18.83
N VAL A 294 -7.54 24.94 19.12
CA VAL A 294 -7.94 23.73 19.85
C VAL A 294 -8.41 24.08 21.26
N ARG A 295 -9.49 23.47 21.72
CA ARG A 295 -10.04 23.71 23.07
C ARG A 295 -9.10 23.21 24.16
N ASP A 296 -8.96 23.99 25.24
CA ASP A 296 -8.09 23.67 26.38
C ASP A 296 -8.53 22.40 27.13
N ASP A 297 -9.83 22.20 27.30
CA ASP A 297 -10.37 21.03 28.01
C ASP A 297 -10.11 19.70 27.29
N LEU A 298 -10.03 19.71 25.95
CA LEU A 298 -9.67 18.54 25.17
C LEU A 298 -8.20 18.15 25.35
N ILE A 299 -7.30 19.14 25.39
CA ILE A 299 -5.88 18.91 25.68
C ILE A 299 -5.70 18.36 27.11
N GLU A 300 -6.40 18.93 28.10
CA GLU A 300 -6.39 18.43 29.47
C GLU A 300 -6.88 16.98 29.56
N ALA A 301 -7.96 16.64 28.84
CA ALA A 301 -8.50 15.29 28.78
C ALA A 301 -7.50 14.28 28.20
N ILE A 302 -6.82 14.62 27.10
CA ILE A 302 -5.77 13.79 26.49
C ILE A 302 -4.65 13.52 27.50
N VAL A 303 -4.07 14.57 28.07
CA VAL A 303 -2.93 14.48 29.01
C VAL A 303 -3.33 13.62 30.21
N LYS A 304 -4.50 13.90 30.80
CA LYS A 304 -5.02 13.15 31.93
C LYS A 304 -5.23 11.68 31.58
N PHE A 305 -5.90 11.37 30.48
CA PHE A 305 -6.17 10.00 30.05
C PHE A 305 -4.87 9.21 29.90
N HIS A 306 -3.87 9.76 29.21
CA HIS A 306 -2.57 9.10 29.00
C HIS A 306 -1.82 8.86 30.31
N SER A 307 -1.78 9.85 31.20
CA SER A 307 -1.13 9.71 32.51
C SER A 307 -1.84 8.69 33.42
N GLU A 308 -3.17 8.72 33.50
CA GLU A 308 -3.95 7.85 34.39
C GLU A 308 -4.02 6.39 33.91
N THR A 309 -4.02 6.17 32.60
CA THR A 309 -4.23 4.83 32.03
C THR A 309 -2.94 4.11 31.63
N LYS A 310 -1.84 4.83 31.37
CA LYS A 310 -0.58 4.25 30.88
C LYS A 310 0.69 4.92 31.43
N ASP A 311 0.58 5.86 32.38
CA ASP A 311 1.70 6.62 32.96
C ASP A 311 2.59 7.29 31.89
N ILE A 312 1.95 7.79 30.83
CA ILE A 312 2.64 8.50 29.75
C ILE A 312 2.60 9.99 30.03
N ASP A 313 3.78 10.61 30.01
CA ASP A 313 3.94 12.06 30.05
C ASP A 313 3.82 12.63 28.63
N VAL A 314 2.70 13.31 28.36
CA VAL A 314 2.41 13.95 27.08
C VAL A 314 2.99 15.36 27.08
N VAL A 315 3.94 15.64 26.19
CA VAL A 315 4.50 16.97 26.03
C VAL A 315 3.61 17.77 25.10
N VAL A 316 2.80 18.67 25.65
CA VAL A 316 2.02 19.63 24.86
C VAL A 316 2.98 20.70 24.33
N LEU A 317 3.02 20.89 23.02
CA LEU A 317 3.83 21.92 22.38
C LEU A 317 3.04 23.23 22.21
N PRO A 318 3.71 24.39 22.04
CA PRO A 318 3.02 25.63 21.73
C PRO A 318 2.13 25.48 20.49
N SER A 319 1.01 26.19 20.45
CA SER A 319 0.07 26.03 19.35
C SER A 319 0.60 26.69 18.08
N VAL A 320 0.36 26.06 16.93
CA VAL A 320 0.77 26.57 15.62
C VAL A 320 -0.44 27.23 14.94
N PRO A 321 -0.32 28.47 14.42
CA PRO A 321 -1.39 29.08 13.64
C PRO A 321 -1.61 28.32 12.33
N LEU A 322 -2.86 28.14 11.92
CA LEU A 322 -3.20 27.58 10.61
C LEU A 322 -3.31 28.71 9.58
N PRO A 323 -2.43 28.79 8.56
CA PRO A 323 -2.52 29.85 7.56
C PRO A 323 -3.83 29.75 6.77
N ALA A 324 -4.54 30.87 6.60
CA ALA A 324 -5.83 30.87 5.88
C ALA A 324 -5.74 30.28 4.46
N GLY A 325 -4.58 30.35 3.81
CA GLY A 325 -4.35 29.81 2.47
C GLY A 325 -4.22 28.28 2.41
N THR A 326 -4.12 27.58 3.55
CA THR A 326 -4.11 26.11 3.58
C THR A 326 -5.50 25.52 3.80
N VAL A 327 -6.50 26.35 4.08
CA VAL A 327 -7.88 25.94 4.32
C VAL A 327 -8.68 26.14 3.05
N ASP A 328 -9.34 25.09 2.60
CA ASP A 328 -10.40 25.19 1.62
C ASP A 328 -11.62 25.85 2.29
N LEU A 329 -11.78 27.15 2.06
CA LEU A 329 -12.86 27.93 2.65
C LEU A 329 -14.23 27.55 2.11
N ALA A 330 -14.32 26.93 0.93
CA ALA A 330 -15.62 26.50 0.38
C ALA A 330 -16.18 25.33 1.20
N HIS A 331 -15.31 24.41 1.61
CA HIS A 331 -15.68 23.21 2.37
C HIS A 331 -15.38 23.31 3.87
N SER A 332 -14.70 24.37 4.30
CA SER A 332 -14.20 24.55 5.69
C SER A 332 -13.29 23.40 6.13
N GLN A 333 -12.45 22.93 5.20
CA GLN A 333 -11.59 21.77 5.37
C GLN A 333 -10.12 22.13 5.19
N VAL A 334 -9.24 21.36 5.80
CA VAL A 334 -7.80 21.40 5.58
C VAL A 334 -7.32 20.01 5.21
N THR A 335 -6.34 19.90 4.32
CA THR A 335 -5.70 18.59 4.10
C THR A 335 -4.90 18.19 5.34
N GLU A 336 -4.98 16.93 5.73
CA GLU A 336 -4.13 16.27 6.71
C GLU A 336 -2.65 16.65 6.53
N TRP A 337 -2.15 16.62 5.28
CA TRP A 337 -0.75 16.90 4.96
C TRP A 337 -0.35 18.33 5.33
N ALA A 338 -1.23 19.30 5.11
CA ALA A 338 -0.95 20.70 5.45
C ALA A 338 -0.84 20.88 6.98
N VAL A 339 -1.70 20.23 7.76
CA VAL A 339 -1.63 20.27 9.23
C VAL A 339 -0.32 19.66 9.71
N TYR A 340 0.06 18.52 9.13
CA TYR A 340 1.30 17.82 9.44
C TYR A 340 2.55 18.64 9.11
N GLU A 341 2.66 19.14 7.88
CA GLU A 341 3.82 19.93 7.44
C GLU A 341 4.01 21.20 8.26
N LEU A 342 2.91 21.83 8.70
CA LEU A 342 2.98 22.98 9.60
C LEU A 342 3.56 22.59 10.96
N ALA A 343 3.13 21.47 11.53
CA ALA A 343 3.69 20.96 12.78
C ALA A 343 5.19 20.63 12.62
N LYS A 344 5.57 19.95 11.52
CA LYS A 344 6.98 19.65 11.22
C LYS A 344 7.81 20.91 11.11
N ALA A 345 7.38 21.86 10.29
CA ALA A 345 8.10 23.10 10.04
C ALA A 345 8.26 23.95 11.31
N ALA A 346 7.24 23.98 12.17
CA ALA A 346 7.27 24.76 13.41
C ALA A 346 8.30 24.22 14.42
N TYR A 347 8.47 22.90 14.50
CA TYR A 347 9.30 22.24 15.51
C TYR A 347 10.54 21.54 14.97
N GLY A 348 10.79 21.67 13.66
CA GLY A 348 11.91 21.01 12.99
C GLY A 348 11.82 19.50 13.05
N VAL A 349 10.60 18.94 13.04
CA VAL A 349 10.38 17.49 13.10
C VAL A 349 11.01 16.83 11.89
N THR A 350 11.78 15.78 12.13
CA THR A 350 12.37 14.93 11.10
C THR A 350 12.03 13.49 11.40
N ASP A 351 11.93 12.66 10.37
CA ASP A 351 11.55 11.24 10.52
C ASP A 351 12.60 10.42 11.33
N ALA A 352 13.80 10.98 11.52
CA ALA A 352 14.86 10.41 12.38
C ALA A 352 14.67 10.69 13.88
N MET A 353 13.68 11.50 14.28
CA MET A 353 13.44 11.82 15.68
C MET A 353 12.82 10.62 16.41
N PRO A 354 13.24 10.36 17.67
CA PRO A 354 12.68 9.26 18.45
C PRO A 354 11.28 9.58 19.01
N SER A 355 10.84 10.83 18.97
CA SER A 355 9.53 11.27 19.47
C SER A 355 8.45 11.14 18.40
N THR A 356 7.23 10.86 18.85
CA THR A 356 6.01 10.83 18.02
C THR A 356 5.34 12.19 18.08
N PHE A 357 5.08 12.81 16.93
CA PHE A 357 4.34 14.07 16.87
C PHE A 357 2.90 13.83 16.40
N ILE A 358 1.94 14.22 17.23
CA ILE A 358 0.52 14.14 16.88
C ILE A 358 -0.02 15.57 16.79
N ALA A 359 -0.33 16.02 15.58
CA ALA A 359 -0.99 17.28 15.35
C ALA A 359 -2.52 17.14 15.53
N ILE A 360 -3.13 18.11 16.21
CA ILE A 360 -4.57 18.14 16.45
C ILE A 360 -5.14 19.50 16.02
N THR A 361 -6.21 19.51 15.24
CA THR A 361 -6.86 20.74 14.72
C THR A 361 -8.37 20.72 14.98
N PRO A 362 -9.03 21.87 15.22
CA PRO A 362 -10.48 21.92 15.33
C PRO A 362 -11.18 22.06 13.96
N ILE A 363 -10.43 22.18 12.87
CA ILE A 363 -10.94 22.32 11.50
C ILE A 363 -11.03 20.94 10.86
N ASP A 364 -12.09 20.68 10.09
CA ASP A 364 -12.31 19.37 9.45
C ASP A 364 -11.13 19.00 8.55
N ILE A 365 -10.72 17.73 8.60
CA ILE A 365 -9.63 17.22 7.77
C ILE A 365 -10.21 16.48 6.56
N ARG A 366 -9.69 16.80 5.37
CA ARG A 366 -9.90 16.04 4.15
C ARG A 366 -8.67 15.18 3.87
N PRO A 367 -8.72 13.85 4.06
CA PRO A 367 -7.61 12.97 3.69
C PRO A 367 -7.39 12.94 2.17
N ARG A 368 -6.14 12.89 1.69
CA ARG A 368 -5.79 12.82 0.26
C ARG A 368 -5.92 11.44 -0.34
N GLU A 369 -5.79 10.38 0.44
CA GLU A 369 -5.78 9.01 -0.06
C GLU A 369 -6.83 8.15 0.64
N ASN A 370 -7.39 7.17 -0.06
CA ASN A 370 -8.20 6.07 0.48
C ASN A 370 -7.38 5.10 1.37
N GLN A 371 -6.18 5.50 1.82
CA GLN A 371 -5.36 4.71 2.73
C GLN A 371 -6.02 4.68 4.11
N PHE A 372 -7.00 3.77 4.24
CA PHE A 372 -7.86 3.52 5.40
C PHE A 372 -8.80 4.70 5.72
N GLY A 373 -10.12 4.47 5.64
CA GLY A 373 -11.18 5.46 5.82
C GLY A 373 -11.25 6.10 7.23
N TRP A 374 -10.29 6.94 7.58
CA TRP A 374 -10.27 7.69 8.82
C TRP A 374 -10.87 9.08 8.58
N MET A 375 -12.18 9.25 8.79
CA MET A 375 -12.90 10.54 8.70
C MET A 375 -12.35 11.68 9.57
N PHE A 376 -11.29 11.43 10.33
CA PHE A 376 -10.78 12.32 11.35
C PHE A 376 -9.37 12.80 11.05
N GLY A 377 -8.58 12.14 10.21
CA GLY A 377 -7.15 12.43 10.14
C GLY A 377 -6.37 11.44 9.30
N ALA A 378 -5.05 11.60 9.32
CA ALA A 378 -4.15 10.63 8.75
C ALA A 378 -2.96 10.38 9.66
N ARG A 379 -2.43 9.17 9.53
CA ARG A 379 -1.06 8.85 9.90
C ARG A 379 -0.21 9.08 8.67
N PHE A 380 0.93 9.71 8.85
CA PHE A 380 1.96 9.75 7.84
C PHE A 380 2.85 8.59 8.22
N GLY A 381 2.96 7.60 7.33
CA GLY A 381 3.78 6.41 7.55
C GLY A 381 3.21 5.08 7.12
N ARG A 382 4.04 4.29 6.43
CA ARG A 382 3.73 2.94 5.96
C ARG A 382 4.51 1.92 6.80
N GLY A 383 3.88 1.46 7.87
CA GLY A 383 4.43 0.41 8.71
C GLY A 383 5.34 0.92 9.81
N TYR A 384 6.00 -0.02 10.48
CA TYR A 384 6.61 0.15 11.79
C TYR A 384 7.63 1.32 11.87
N PHE A 385 8.23 1.83 10.77
CA PHE A 385 9.00 3.09 10.78
C PHE A 385 9.07 3.80 9.41
N GLY A 386 8.54 5.00 9.41
CA GLY A 386 8.67 6.03 8.39
C GLY A 386 7.54 6.98 8.71
N GLU A 387 7.88 8.16 9.26
CA GLU A 387 6.92 9.12 9.85
C GLU A 387 6.21 8.54 11.10
N ASN A 388 6.71 8.82 12.31
CA ASN A 388 6.04 8.43 13.58
C ASN A 388 4.97 9.44 13.96
N ASP A 389 4.31 10.01 12.96
CA ASP A 389 3.57 11.24 13.11
C ASP A 389 2.16 11.10 12.55
N GLY A 390 1.28 11.96 13.02
CA GLY A 390 -0.08 11.99 12.52
C GLY A 390 -0.72 13.34 12.72
N ALA A 391 -1.79 13.58 11.97
CA ALA A 391 -2.62 14.75 12.12
C ALA A 391 -4.08 14.31 12.17
N PHE A 392 -4.85 14.82 13.13
CA PHE A 392 -6.29 14.58 13.18
C PHE A 392 -7.10 15.81 13.61
N SER A 393 -8.39 15.74 13.36
CA SER A 393 -9.38 16.79 13.56
C SER A 393 -10.35 16.40 14.66
N THR A 394 -10.67 17.37 15.53
CA THR A 394 -11.77 17.23 16.50
C THR A 394 -13.12 17.65 15.92
N PHE A 395 -13.15 18.29 14.74
CA PHE A 395 -14.33 18.94 14.18
C PHE A 395 -15.54 18.00 14.17
N ARG A 396 -15.43 16.86 13.51
CA ARG A 396 -16.57 15.93 13.41
C ARG A 396 -16.85 15.25 14.76
N MET A 397 -15.86 15.04 15.62
CA MET A 397 -16.06 14.48 16.98
C MET A 397 -16.95 15.36 17.85
N GLU A 398 -16.90 16.67 17.63
CA GLU A 398 -17.67 17.69 18.33
C GLU A 398 -19.08 17.88 17.75
N ASN A 399 -19.30 17.51 16.48
CA ASN A 399 -20.50 17.90 15.75
C ASN A 399 -21.35 16.74 15.23
N VAL A 400 -20.84 15.51 15.20
CA VAL A 400 -21.61 14.33 14.76
C VAL A 400 -22.19 13.56 15.94
N THR A 401 -23.51 13.47 15.95
CA THR A 401 -24.29 12.77 16.97
C THR A 401 -23.96 11.27 16.92
N PRO A 402 -23.76 10.59 18.07
CA PRO A 402 -23.73 9.15 18.15
C PRO A 402 -24.88 8.48 17.40
N TYR A 403 -24.63 7.27 16.88
CA TYR A 403 -25.65 6.48 16.16
C TYR A 403 -26.87 6.13 17.03
N ASP A 404 -26.69 6.06 18.35
CA ASP A 404 -27.79 5.84 19.30
C ASP A 404 -28.67 7.09 19.54
N GLY A 405 -28.35 8.20 18.87
CA GLY A 405 -29.10 9.46 18.90
C GLY A 405 -28.94 10.26 20.20
N LYS A 406 -28.03 9.86 21.10
CA LYS A 406 -27.76 10.63 22.32
C LYS A 406 -27.15 12.00 22.00
N PRO A 407 -27.45 13.05 22.77
CA PRO A 407 -26.85 14.34 22.56
C PRO A 407 -25.33 14.28 22.76
N ILE A 408 -24.59 15.09 22.00
CA ILE A 408 -23.17 15.31 22.21
C ILE A 408 -22.98 16.06 23.53
N THR A 409 -22.13 15.54 24.41
CA THR A 409 -21.73 16.16 25.67
C THR A 409 -20.23 16.39 25.70
N ASP A 410 -19.75 17.32 26.52
CA ASP A 410 -18.31 17.56 26.67
C ASP A 410 -17.57 16.28 27.11
N ASP A 411 -18.14 15.50 28.03
CA ASP A 411 -17.56 14.22 28.47
C ASP A 411 -17.39 13.23 27.31
N LEU A 412 -18.36 13.17 26.39
CA LEU A 412 -18.28 12.31 25.22
C LEU A 412 -17.18 12.78 24.26
N VAL A 413 -17.12 14.08 23.97
CA VAL A 413 -16.08 14.65 23.08
C VAL A 413 -14.69 14.42 23.68
N GLN A 414 -14.52 14.68 24.97
CA GLN A 414 -13.27 14.44 25.70
C GLN A 414 -12.86 12.96 25.61
N LEU A 415 -13.81 12.03 25.76
CA LEU A 415 -13.55 10.60 25.62
C LEU A 415 -13.15 10.21 24.19
N ARG A 416 -13.87 10.70 23.17
CA ARG A 416 -13.58 10.46 21.75
C ARG A 416 -12.16 10.91 21.40
N VAL A 417 -11.82 12.15 21.73
CA VAL A 417 -10.50 12.74 21.45
C VAL A 417 -9.39 12.02 22.22
N SER A 418 -9.63 11.65 23.48
CA SER A 418 -8.66 10.89 24.29
C SER A 418 -8.40 9.49 23.71
N LYS A 419 -9.46 8.76 23.36
CA LYS A 419 -9.38 7.44 22.69
C LYS A 419 -8.63 7.54 21.37
N TYR A 420 -8.96 8.53 20.54
CA TYR A 420 -8.36 8.69 19.22
C TYR A 420 -6.87 9.05 19.31
N THR A 421 -6.51 9.94 20.24
CA THR A 421 -5.09 10.25 20.51
C THR A 421 -4.37 9.03 21.07
N ALA A 422 -4.98 8.30 22.00
CA ALA A 422 -4.38 7.11 22.59
C ALA A 422 -4.22 5.97 21.58
N ARG A 423 -5.09 5.88 20.59
CA ARG A 423 -4.90 5.04 19.41
C ARG A 423 -3.64 5.44 18.64
N TYR A 424 -3.47 6.71 18.30
CA TYR A 424 -2.26 7.18 17.61
C TYR A 424 -1.01 6.88 18.44
N THR A 425 -1.05 7.12 19.75
CA THR A 425 0.01 6.70 20.67
C THR A 425 0.25 5.19 20.61
N SER A 426 -0.81 4.40 20.58
CA SER A 426 -0.71 2.94 20.52
C SER A 426 -0.01 2.48 19.23
N LEU A 427 -0.34 3.08 18.09
CA LEU A 427 0.12 2.66 16.77
C LEU A 427 1.46 3.30 16.36
N LEU A 428 1.73 4.55 16.76
CA LEU A 428 2.88 5.32 16.31
C LEU A 428 3.97 5.41 17.38
N PHE A 429 3.61 5.57 18.66
CA PHE A 429 4.59 5.70 19.75
C PHE A 429 4.99 4.35 20.32
N PHE A 430 4.01 3.49 20.60
CA PHE A 430 4.28 2.13 21.05
C PHE A 430 4.42 1.14 19.93
N ASP A 431 3.96 1.49 18.72
CA ASP A 431 4.09 0.66 17.54
C ASP A 431 3.30 -0.67 17.64
N TYR A 432 2.19 -0.67 18.40
CA TYR A 432 1.29 -1.83 18.55
C TYR A 432 0.71 -2.23 17.17
N PRO A 433 0.62 -3.53 16.83
CA PRO A 433 -0.11 -3.95 15.62
C PRO A 433 -1.55 -3.50 15.76
N VAL A 434 -2.27 -3.40 14.66
CA VAL A 434 -3.73 -3.25 14.72
C VAL A 434 -4.37 -4.52 15.30
N SER A 435 -5.51 -4.38 15.98
CA SER A 435 -6.26 -5.48 16.63
C SER A 435 -7.66 -5.60 16.05
N GLU A 436 -8.20 -6.79 15.90
CA GLU A 436 -9.63 -6.98 15.57
C GLU A 436 -10.54 -6.89 16.81
N ASP A 437 -9.97 -6.75 18.00
CA ASP A 437 -10.74 -6.64 19.24
C ASP A 437 -11.05 -5.17 19.55
N VAL A 438 -12.35 -4.85 19.48
CA VAL A 438 -12.93 -3.52 19.69
C VAL A 438 -12.65 -2.96 21.08
N ASP A 439 -12.35 -3.80 22.08
CA ASP A 439 -12.07 -3.33 23.44
C ASP A 439 -10.71 -2.60 23.56
N TYR A 440 -9.85 -2.68 22.54
CA TYR A 440 -8.52 -2.08 22.54
C TYR A 440 -8.38 -0.80 21.71
N LEU A 441 -7.49 0.07 22.17
CA LEU A 441 -7.19 1.35 21.51
C LEU A 441 -6.50 1.20 20.14
N ASN A 442 -6.02 0.01 19.77
CA ASN A 442 -5.45 -0.29 18.44
C ASN A 442 -6.45 -1.00 17.50
N TYR A 443 -7.76 -0.94 17.78
CA TYR A 443 -8.80 -1.63 17.01
C TYR A 443 -8.78 -1.29 15.50
N TYR A 444 -8.70 -2.24 14.59
CA TYR A 444 -8.46 -2.01 13.16
C TYR A 444 -9.63 -1.32 12.44
N GLU A 445 -10.87 -1.69 12.74
CA GLU A 445 -12.05 -1.25 11.99
C GLU A 445 -12.69 0.00 12.60
N MET A 446 -12.13 1.18 12.37
CA MET A 446 -12.80 2.43 12.79
C MET A 446 -13.12 3.31 11.57
N TYR A 447 -14.18 2.90 10.87
CA TYR A 447 -14.72 3.59 9.71
C TYR A 447 -15.62 4.77 10.10
N GLY A 448 -16.10 4.79 11.35
CA GLY A 448 -17.14 5.69 11.80
C GLY A 448 -17.01 6.20 13.24
N PHE A 449 -17.94 7.10 13.60
CA PHE A 449 -18.19 7.47 15.01
C PHE A 449 -18.74 6.31 15.82
N SER A 450 -19.54 5.45 15.20
CA SER A 450 -20.05 4.24 15.86
C SER A 450 -18.89 3.40 16.39
N ASP A 451 -17.84 3.25 15.59
CA ASP A 451 -16.66 2.47 15.98
C ASP A 451 -15.85 3.18 17.06
N LEU A 452 -15.61 4.49 16.94
CA LEU A 452 -14.90 5.26 17.97
C LEU A 452 -15.64 5.26 19.33
N ASP A 453 -16.97 5.37 19.29
CA ASP A 453 -17.82 5.32 20.48
C ASP A 453 -17.84 3.93 21.11
N SER A 454 -17.91 2.88 20.27
CA SER A 454 -17.91 1.48 20.69
C SER A 454 -16.54 0.97 21.13
N MET A 455 -15.46 1.54 20.60
CA MET A 455 -14.09 1.16 20.93
C MET A 455 -13.86 1.27 22.44
N GLY A 456 -13.18 0.29 23.02
CA GLY A 456 -12.84 0.31 24.43
C GLY A 456 -11.79 1.36 24.77
N THR A 457 -11.28 1.24 26.00
CA THR A 457 -10.20 2.11 26.52
C THR A 457 -9.00 1.30 26.97
N ASN A 458 -8.98 0.00 26.68
CA ASN A 458 -7.86 -0.84 27.05
C ASN A 458 -6.69 -0.52 26.13
N TRP A 459 -5.54 -0.25 26.73
CA TRP A 459 -4.30 -0.24 25.96
C TRP A 459 -4.06 -1.64 25.42
N PRO A 460 -3.56 -1.77 24.19
CA PRO A 460 -3.25 -3.08 23.63
C PRO A 460 -2.40 -3.86 24.60
N ILE A 461 -2.90 -5.03 25.00
CA ILE A 461 -2.07 -6.02 25.67
C ILE A 461 -1.39 -6.78 24.54
N SER A 462 -0.48 -6.11 23.86
CA SER A 462 0.54 -6.90 23.20
C SER A 462 1.42 -7.40 24.35
N PRO A 463 1.67 -8.70 24.48
CA PRO A 463 2.83 -9.14 25.22
C PRO A 463 4.02 -8.51 24.49
N ARG A 464 4.40 -7.29 24.89
CA ARG A 464 5.65 -6.63 24.52
C ARG A 464 6.53 -6.55 25.75
N PRO A 465 7.02 -7.68 26.26
CA PRO A 465 7.87 -7.59 27.41
C PRO A 465 9.22 -6.88 27.06
N CYS A 466 9.58 -6.66 25.78
CA CYS A 466 10.78 -5.95 25.35
C CYS A 466 10.88 -4.49 25.84
N THR A 467 9.75 -3.86 26.15
CA THR A 467 9.68 -2.52 26.74
C THR A 467 9.61 -2.53 28.26
N ASP A 468 9.27 -3.66 28.87
CA ASP A 468 9.11 -3.75 30.31
C ASP A 468 10.48 -3.64 31.00
N ALA A 469 10.52 -2.93 32.12
CA ALA A 469 11.72 -2.90 32.95
C ALA A 469 12.09 -4.33 33.40
N GLY A 470 13.37 -4.68 33.33
CA GLY A 470 13.83 -6.01 33.74
C GLY A 470 14.88 -6.62 32.82
N ASP A 471 15.43 -7.75 33.29
CA ASP A 471 16.40 -8.55 32.57
C ASP A 471 15.71 -9.40 31.50
N ARG A 472 16.01 -9.13 30.22
CA ARG A 472 15.41 -9.82 29.06
C ARG A 472 16.27 -9.70 27.79
N ILE A 473 15.96 -10.54 26.81
CA ILE A 473 16.56 -10.52 25.47
C ILE A 473 15.45 -10.31 24.43
N CYS A 474 15.67 -9.39 23.50
CA CYS A 474 14.75 -9.10 22.42
C CYS A 474 15.35 -9.50 21.08
N VAL A 475 14.63 -10.34 20.37
CA VAL A 475 14.98 -10.89 19.07
C VAL A 475 14.12 -10.23 18.01
N PHE A 476 14.75 -9.60 17.03
CA PHE A 476 14.11 -8.84 15.98
C PHE A 476 14.29 -9.54 14.63
N PRO A 477 13.35 -10.43 14.24
CA PRO A 477 13.34 -11.01 12.90
C PRO A 477 13.19 -9.95 11.80
N ASP A 478 13.87 -10.16 10.68
CA ASP A 478 13.73 -9.39 9.44
C ASP A 478 12.41 -9.68 8.75
N MET A 479 11.43 -8.77 8.86
CA MET A 479 10.05 -9.00 8.44
C MET A 479 9.73 -9.11 6.94
N GLY A 480 10.75 -9.11 6.06
CA GLY A 480 10.59 -9.37 4.62
C GLY A 480 10.29 -10.83 4.23
N TRP A 481 9.61 -11.59 5.09
CA TRP A 481 9.40 -13.04 4.95
C TRP A 481 8.38 -13.38 3.86
N ASP A 482 8.84 -13.95 2.76
CA ASP A 482 7.98 -14.74 1.88
C ASP A 482 7.88 -16.22 2.35
N ASP A 483 8.62 -16.63 3.40
CA ASP A 483 8.62 -18.01 3.94
C ASP A 483 8.22 -18.03 5.43
N GLU A 484 6.92 -18.22 5.68
CA GLU A 484 6.31 -18.39 7.02
C GLU A 484 7.10 -19.36 7.93
N LYS A 485 7.77 -20.37 7.34
CA LYS A 485 8.44 -21.44 8.11
C LYS A 485 9.71 -21.02 8.80
N PHE A 486 10.40 -19.98 8.34
CA PHE A 486 11.58 -19.50 9.09
C PHE A 486 11.10 -18.71 10.31
N GLY A 487 9.96 -18.01 10.25
CA GLY A 487 9.32 -17.40 11.42
C GLY A 487 9.10 -18.43 12.53
N ASP A 488 8.49 -19.58 12.17
CA ASP A 488 8.35 -20.74 13.07
C ASP A 488 9.70 -21.22 13.64
N ASP A 489 10.75 -21.25 12.82
CA ASP A 489 12.07 -21.69 13.27
C ASP A 489 12.68 -20.73 14.31
N ILE A 490 12.47 -19.42 14.16
CA ILE A 490 12.88 -18.42 15.17
C ILE A 490 12.09 -18.61 16.46
N GLU A 491 10.78 -18.82 16.41
CA GLU A 491 9.96 -19.06 17.59
C GLU A 491 10.47 -20.26 18.40
N VAL A 492 10.76 -21.36 17.72
CA VAL A 492 11.34 -22.56 18.35
C VAL A 492 12.72 -22.28 18.94
N ALA A 493 13.58 -21.53 18.22
CA ALA A 493 14.91 -21.18 18.68
C ALA A 493 14.89 -20.26 19.91
N VAL A 494 13.98 -19.28 19.93
CA VAL A 494 13.78 -18.32 21.02
C VAL A 494 13.26 -19.02 22.28
N ALA A 495 12.23 -19.86 22.16
CA ALA A 495 11.71 -20.63 23.29
C ALA A 495 12.79 -21.50 23.95
N ARG A 496 13.66 -22.10 23.14
CA ARG A 496 14.79 -22.88 23.64
C ARG A 496 15.88 -22.01 24.25
N LEU A 497 16.13 -20.82 23.70
CA LEU A 497 17.08 -19.85 24.25
C LEU A 497 16.65 -19.41 25.65
N GLU A 498 15.37 -19.06 25.82
CA GLU A 498 14.77 -18.73 27.12
C GLU A 498 14.96 -19.86 28.12
N GLN A 499 14.61 -21.11 27.74
CA GLN A 499 14.80 -22.27 28.61
C GLN A 499 16.27 -22.47 29.02
N THR A 500 17.21 -22.20 28.11
CA THR A 500 18.65 -22.39 28.33
C THR A 500 19.20 -21.35 29.30
N LEU A 501 18.80 -20.09 29.14
CA LEU A 501 19.32 -18.96 29.90
C LEU A 501 18.58 -18.74 31.22
N GLY A 502 17.31 -19.12 31.30
CA GLY A 502 16.43 -18.81 32.42
C GLY A 502 16.11 -17.31 32.52
N ILE A 503 16.21 -16.60 31.40
CA ILE A 503 15.89 -15.17 31.25
C ILE A 503 14.85 -15.07 30.13
N PRO A 504 13.81 -14.24 30.25
CA PRO A 504 12.82 -14.02 29.19
C PRO A 504 13.50 -13.67 27.85
N VAL A 505 13.12 -14.36 26.78
CA VAL A 505 13.54 -14.08 25.41
C VAL A 505 12.29 -13.89 24.56
N GLU A 506 12.26 -12.84 23.78
CA GLU A 506 11.03 -12.37 23.17
C GLU A 506 11.25 -11.97 21.73
N ILE A 507 10.26 -12.21 20.89
CA ILE A 507 10.29 -11.85 19.47
C ILE A 507 9.58 -10.52 19.29
N ARG A 508 10.22 -9.61 18.56
CA ARG A 508 9.63 -8.36 18.12
C ARG A 508 9.79 -8.21 16.61
N ASN A 509 8.67 -8.27 15.93
CA ASN A 509 8.61 -8.02 14.51
C ASN A 509 9.05 -6.58 14.20
N THR A 510 9.93 -6.43 13.22
CA THR A 510 10.35 -5.14 12.64
C THR A 510 9.55 -4.87 11.35
N PRO A 511 9.66 -3.71 10.69
CA PRO A 511 9.09 -3.53 9.34
C PRO A 511 9.88 -4.25 8.23
N GLY A 512 10.93 -5.02 8.57
CA GLY A 512 11.93 -5.49 7.61
C GLY A 512 13.18 -4.63 7.69
N TYR A 513 14.34 -5.22 7.40
CA TYR A 513 15.59 -4.48 7.24
C TYR A 513 15.75 -4.10 5.77
N HIS A 514 16.16 -2.86 5.50
CA HIS A 514 16.40 -2.41 4.14
C HIS A 514 17.89 -2.21 3.91
N ALA A 515 18.48 -2.97 3.00
CA ALA A 515 19.90 -2.86 2.70
C ALA A 515 20.21 -1.55 1.95
N THR A 516 20.58 -0.47 2.64
CA THR A 516 21.07 0.76 1.98
C THR A 516 22.60 0.85 1.93
N GLN A 517 23.30 -0.07 2.60
CA GLN A 517 24.77 -0.06 2.73
C GLN A 517 25.43 -1.38 2.29
N ASP A 518 26.69 -1.29 1.84
CA ASP A 518 27.53 -2.42 1.42
C ASP A 518 27.97 -3.33 2.58
N ASN A 519 27.64 -3.01 3.82
CA ASN A 519 27.91 -3.83 5.00
C ASN A 519 26.60 -4.19 5.70
N TRP A 520 26.13 -5.40 5.41
CA TRP A 520 24.93 -6.00 5.99
C TRP A 520 24.85 -5.84 7.51
N SER A 521 25.93 -6.17 8.21
CA SER A 521 25.91 -6.16 9.67
C SER A 521 25.80 -4.75 10.24
N LEU A 522 26.48 -3.79 9.61
CA LEU A 522 26.42 -2.39 10.01
C LEU A 522 25.04 -1.80 9.72
N GLU A 523 24.43 -2.17 8.59
CA GLU A 523 23.08 -1.72 8.26
C GLU A 523 22.04 -2.27 9.23
N ALA A 524 22.01 -3.59 9.43
CA ALA A 524 21.10 -4.20 10.39
C ALA A 524 21.32 -3.67 11.80
N HIS A 525 22.56 -3.34 12.17
CA HIS A 525 22.84 -2.64 13.42
C HIS A 525 22.29 -1.22 13.45
N ASN A 526 22.47 -0.42 12.40
CA ASN A 526 21.93 0.95 12.34
C ASN A 526 20.41 0.90 12.46
N ASP A 527 19.75 0.04 11.69
CA ASP A 527 18.31 -0.19 11.72
C ASP A 527 17.86 -0.63 13.12
N LEU A 528 18.50 -1.65 13.70
CA LEU A 528 18.20 -2.08 15.07
C LEU A 528 18.45 -0.99 16.09
N SER A 529 19.51 -0.19 15.97
CA SER A 529 19.85 0.88 16.91
C SER A 529 18.79 1.97 16.86
N GLN A 530 18.25 2.24 15.67
CA GLN A 530 17.14 3.16 15.45
C GLN A 530 15.84 2.59 16.02
N TYR A 531 15.51 1.33 15.69
CA TYR A 531 14.32 0.63 16.17
C TYR A 531 14.32 0.42 17.69
N SER A 532 15.48 0.15 18.27
CA SER A 532 15.63 -0.23 19.67
C SER A 532 16.04 0.92 20.58
N ARG A 533 16.34 2.11 20.04
CA ARG A 533 16.76 3.28 20.81
C ARG A 533 15.92 3.58 22.04
N PRO A 534 14.56 3.53 21.98
CA PRO A 534 13.73 3.73 23.15
C PRO A 534 13.99 2.67 24.26
N PHE A 535 14.34 1.45 23.86
CA PHE A 535 14.55 0.30 24.75
C PHE A 535 15.98 0.20 25.27
N LEU A 536 16.98 0.70 24.55
CA LEU A 536 18.39 0.65 24.96
C LEU A 536 18.67 1.48 26.23
N SER A 537 17.74 2.36 26.62
CA SER A 537 17.73 3.00 27.94
C SER A 537 17.65 2.00 29.10
N ASN A 538 17.05 0.82 28.89
CA ASN A 538 17.06 -0.28 29.85
C ASN A 538 18.43 -0.97 29.83
N ALA A 539 19.22 -0.72 30.88
CA ALA A 539 20.57 -1.26 31.01
C ALA A 539 20.64 -2.80 31.06
N ALA A 540 19.52 -3.47 31.33
CA ALA A 540 19.43 -4.93 31.41
C ALA A 540 18.98 -5.59 30.10
N LEU A 541 18.67 -4.81 29.06
CA LEU A 541 18.19 -5.30 27.77
C LEU A 541 19.33 -5.73 26.84
N THR A 542 19.17 -6.86 26.16
CA THR A 542 20.02 -7.27 25.03
C THR A 542 19.18 -7.36 23.76
N VAL A 543 19.65 -6.80 22.66
CA VAL A 543 18.94 -6.75 21.38
C VAL A 543 19.68 -7.60 20.35
N ILE A 544 18.95 -8.46 19.64
CA ILE A 544 19.52 -9.34 18.60
C ILE A 544 18.64 -9.25 17.35
N GLY A 545 19.18 -8.73 16.24
CA GLY A 545 18.54 -8.86 14.94
C GLY A 545 18.84 -10.20 14.30
N VAL A 546 17.85 -10.75 13.59
CA VAL A 546 17.99 -11.99 12.82
C VAL A 546 17.56 -11.70 11.39
N THR A 547 18.45 -11.87 10.41
CA THR A 547 18.11 -11.70 9.00
C THR A 547 18.13 -13.02 8.23
N ASP A 548 17.42 -13.05 7.11
CA ASP A 548 17.27 -14.20 6.24
C ASP A 548 18.16 -14.10 4.97
N ASP A 549 17.83 -14.96 4.00
CA ASP A 549 18.49 -15.06 2.70
C ASP A 549 18.21 -13.86 1.77
N ASN A 550 17.06 -13.21 1.90
CA ASN A 550 16.59 -12.22 0.93
C ASN A 550 17.47 -10.96 0.99
N PHE A 551 17.80 -10.50 2.20
CA PHE A 551 18.68 -9.34 2.38
C PHE A 551 20.09 -9.55 1.78
N ALA A 552 20.67 -10.75 1.95
CA ALA A 552 21.99 -11.07 1.40
C ALA A 552 21.97 -11.20 -0.13
N GLN A 553 20.86 -11.69 -0.70
CA GLN A 553 20.69 -11.84 -2.14
C GLN A 553 20.54 -10.49 -2.85
N VAL A 554 19.81 -9.54 -2.26
CA VAL A 554 19.53 -8.23 -2.87
C VAL A 554 20.76 -7.31 -2.82
N SER A 555 21.58 -7.40 -1.78
CA SER A 555 22.69 -6.47 -1.55
C SER A 555 24.02 -6.86 -2.22
N SER A 556 24.18 -8.10 -2.71
CA SER A 556 25.46 -8.64 -3.22
C SER A 556 26.63 -8.59 -2.21
N VAL A 557 26.32 -8.36 -0.93
CA VAL A 557 27.27 -8.29 0.18
C VAL A 557 27.55 -9.70 0.71
N ALA A 558 28.80 -9.98 1.10
CA ALA A 558 29.12 -11.24 1.76
C ALA A 558 28.39 -11.31 3.12
N ALA A 559 27.48 -12.28 3.28
CA ALA A 559 26.81 -12.52 4.55
C ALA A 559 27.86 -12.84 5.64
N HIS A 560 27.84 -12.07 6.72
CA HIS A 560 28.55 -12.43 7.94
C HIS A 560 27.61 -13.23 8.82
N THR A 561 28.13 -14.31 9.44
CA THR A 561 27.31 -15.19 10.28
C THR A 561 26.79 -14.46 11.52
N ASP A 562 27.63 -13.61 12.11
CA ASP A 562 27.30 -12.79 13.28
C ASP A 562 28.15 -11.52 13.32
N ALA A 563 27.59 -10.48 13.91
CA ALA A 563 28.27 -9.24 14.29
C ALA A 563 27.71 -8.74 15.63
N SER A 564 28.51 -8.00 16.39
CA SER A 564 28.13 -7.57 17.72
C SER A 564 28.80 -6.27 18.14
N TRP A 565 28.06 -5.49 18.91
CA TRP A 565 28.44 -4.22 19.51
C TRP A 565 28.16 -4.33 21.02
N PRO A 566 29.05 -4.99 21.80
CA PRO A 566 28.79 -5.28 23.21
C PRO A 566 28.52 -4.04 24.06
N ASP A 567 29.19 -2.92 23.76
CA ASP A 567 28.99 -1.64 24.47
C ASP A 567 27.57 -1.10 24.27
N GLU A 568 26.93 -1.46 23.16
CA GLU A 568 25.55 -1.08 22.81
C GLU A 568 24.54 -2.17 23.13
N ARG A 569 25.02 -3.36 23.52
CA ARG A 569 24.24 -4.59 23.76
C ARG A 569 23.39 -5.02 22.55
N ILE A 570 23.89 -4.74 21.35
CA ILE A 570 23.28 -5.13 20.08
C ILE A 570 24.11 -6.21 19.42
N ALA A 571 23.47 -7.23 18.87
CA ALA A 571 24.06 -8.15 17.92
C ALA A 571 23.15 -8.36 16.72
N VAL A 572 23.73 -8.82 15.62
CA VAL A 572 23.00 -9.26 14.44
C VAL A 572 23.52 -10.63 14.06
N VAL A 573 22.62 -11.56 13.76
CA VAL A 573 22.94 -12.89 13.23
C VAL A 573 22.23 -13.12 11.92
N SER A 574 22.87 -13.86 11.02
CA SER A 574 22.28 -14.26 9.75
C SER A 574 21.88 -15.73 9.82
N GLY A 575 20.60 -16.00 9.60
CA GLY A 575 20.10 -17.37 9.39
C GLY A 575 20.46 -17.92 8.01
N TYR A 576 21.19 -17.16 7.19
CA TYR A 576 21.60 -17.58 5.85
C TYR A 576 22.38 -18.90 5.87
N GLY A 577 21.84 -19.91 5.20
CA GLY A 577 22.43 -21.24 5.18
C GLY A 577 22.29 -22.02 6.50
N ALA A 578 21.34 -21.64 7.36
CA ALA A 578 20.93 -22.45 8.52
C ALA A 578 20.29 -23.78 8.10
N GLY A 579 19.77 -23.88 6.87
CA GLY A 579 19.20 -25.11 6.33
C GLY A 579 17.90 -24.80 5.61
N ARG A 580 17.06 -25.81 5.42
CA ARG A 580 15.71 -25.61 4.89
C ARG A 580 14.81 -25.09 6.04
N PRO A 581 14.08 -23.98 5.87
CA PRO A 581 13.11 -23.52 6.85
C PRO A 581 12.07 -24.59 7.25
N GLY A 582 11.67 -24.59 8.51
CA GLY A 582 10.75 -25.56 9.10
C GLY A 582 11.39 -26.90 9.47
N THR A 583 12.73 -26.98 9.53
CA THR A 583 13.46 -28.21 9.89
C THR A 583 14.19 -28.08 11.22
N THR A 584 14.30 -29.19 11.96
CA THR A 584 15.05 -29.23 13.23
C THR A 584 16.51 -28.81 13.07
N GLU A 585 17.11 -29.01 11.90
CA GLU A 585 18.47 -28.58 11.58
C GLU A 585 18.57 -27.05 11.52
N SER A 586 17.62 -26.39 10.83
CA SER A 586 17.49 -24.93 10.77
C SER A 586 17.30 -24.33 12.17
N GLN A 587 16.36 -24.87 12.94
CA GLN A 587 16.05 -24.46 14.32
C GLN A 587 17.25 -24.55 15.25
N GLU A 588 18.01 -25.67 15.20
CA GLU A 588 19.21 -25.86 16.02
C GLU A 588 20.30 -24.84 15.70
N ARG A 589 20.48 -24.51 14.42
CA ARG A 589 21.50 -23.55 13.98
C ARG A 589 21.12 -22.11 14.34
N ILE A 590 19.87 -21.72 14.16
CA ILE A 590 19.37 -20.40 14.60
C ILE A 590 19.54 -20.27 16.11
N PHE A 591 19.17 -21.28 16.90
CA PHE A 591 19.40 -21.30 18.35
C PHE A 591 20.88 -21.09 18.72
N ARG A 592 21.80 -21.76 18.03
CA ARG A 592 23.24 -21.65 18.27
C ARG A 592 23.79 -20.26 17.93
N LEU A 593 23.32 -19.66 16.84
CA LEU A 593 23.65 -18.29 16.46
C LEU A 593 23.19 -17.30 17.53
N LEU A 594 21.92 -17.39 17.94
CA LEU A 594 21.36 -16.55 18.99
C LEU A 594 22.14 -16.71 20.31
N LEU A 595 22.42 -17.94 20.75
CA LEU A 595 23.15 -18.19 21.98
C LEU A 595 24.58 -17.64 21.92
N ARG A 596 25.27 -17.78 20.78
CA ARG A 596 26.60 -17.20 20.55
C ARG A 596 26.56 -15.67 20.65
N ALA A 597 25.59 -15.03 19.99
CA ALA A 597 25.40 -13.59 20.03
C ALA A 597 25.11 -13.09 21.46
N VAL A 598 24.24 -13.77 22.21
CA VAL A 598 23.98 -13.46 23.64
C VAL A 598 25.25 -13.64 24.47
N ALA A 599 25.96 -14.76 24.33
CA ALA A 599 27.17 -15.05 25.11
C ALA A 599 28.22 -13.94 24.95
N HIS A 600 28.42 -13.47 23.72
CA HIS A 600 29.37 -12.39 23.46
C HIS A 600 28.86 -11.03 23.97
N THR A 601 27.66 -10.65 23.53
CA THR A 601 27.11 -9.29 23.70
C THR A 601 26.68 -9.01 25.12
N ARG A 602 26.08 -9.98 25.78
CA ARG A 602 25.53 -9.84 27.13
C ARG A 602 26.52 -10.24 28.22
N TYR A 603 27.17 -11.38 28.03
CA TYR A 603 28.03 -11.99 29.06
C TYR A 603 29.52 -11.71 28.85
N GLY A 604 29.90 -11.00 27.79
CA GLY A 604 31.30 -10.65 27.50
C GLY A 604 32.19 -11.87 27.24
N VAL A 605 31.61 -12.99 26.80
CA VAL A 605 32.38 -14.19 26.49
C VAL A 605 33.20 -13.93 25.21
N PRO A 606 34.55 -13.96 25.28
CA PRO A 606 35.36 -13.67 24.11
C PRO A 606 35.31 -14.80 23.09
N PHE A 607 35.51 -14.47 21.82
CA PHE A 607 35.78 -15.48 20.81
C PHE A 607 37.11 -16.21 21.11
N THR A 608 37.20 -17.46 20.66
CA THR A 608 38.33 -18.36 20.93
C THR A 608 38.79 -19.06 19.65
N SER A 609 40.07 -19.42 19.58
CA SER A 609 40.61 -20.24 18.50
C SER A 609 40.29 -21.74 18.65
N ASP A 610 39.62 -22.14 19.73
CA ASP A 610 39.21 -23.54 19.93
C ASP A 610 38.05 -23.90 19.00
N ALA A 611 38.36 -24.68 17.97
CA ALA A 611 37.39 -25.15 16.99
C ALA A 611 36.31 -26.07 17.57
N THR A 612 36.37 -26.50 18.82
CA THR A 612 35.29 -27.27 19.47
C THR A 612 34.28 -26.39 20.21
N SER A 613 34.59 -25.10 20.41
CA SER A 613 33.76 -24.14 21.13
C SER A 613 32.69 -23.52 20.24
N LEU A 614 31.51 -23.21 20.79
CA LEU A 614 30.51 -22.39 20.12
C LEU A 614 31.05 -20.97 19.84
N MET A 615 32.01 -20.50 20.63
CA MET A 615 32.65 -19.19 20.50
C MET A 615 33.86 -19.21 19.54
N TRP A 616 33.97 -20.21 18.67
CA TRP A 616 35.07 -20.30 17.71
C TRP A 616 35.12 -19.09 16.76
N ASP A 617 36.29 -18.46 16.61
CA ASP A 617 36.49 -17.26 15.78
C ASP A 617 36.51 -17.55 14.25
N GLY A 618 36.62 -18.82 13.85
CA GLY A 618 36.63 -19.24 12.45
C GLY A 618 35.26 -19.57 11.85
N VAL A 619 34.16 -19.18 12.49
CA VAL A 619 32.79 -19.39 11.99
C VAL A 619 32.54 -18.49 10.79
N THR A 620 32.17 -19.08 9.67
CA THR A 620 31.88 -18.36 8.40
C THR A 620 30.49 -18.64 7.85
N LYS A 621 29.81 -19.65 8.40
CA LYS A 621 28.44 -20.04 8.05
C LYS A 621 27.78 -20.79 9.21
N PRO A 622 26.44 -20.87 9.29
CA PRO A 622 25.75 -21.52 10.41
C PRO A 622 26.13 -22.99 10.62
N THR A 623 26.35 -23.75 9.54
CA THR A 623 26.80 -25.17 9.62
C THR A 623 28.13 -25.36 10.36
N ASP A 624 28.96 -24.31 10.48
CA ASP A 624 30.20 -24.39 11.25
C ASP A 624 29.92 -24.51 12.76
N LEU A 625 28.70 -24.29 13.24
CA LEU A 625 28.30 -24.40 14.65
C LEU A 625 27.80 -25.80 15.04
N ASP A 626 27.66 -26.70 14.07
CA ASP A 626 27.17 -28.07 14.29
C ASP A 626 28.11 -28.83 15.24
N GLY A 627 27.53 -29.43 16.29
CA GLY A 627 28.27 -30.23 17.27
C GLY A 627 29.23 -29.45 18.18
N LYS A 628 29.29 -28.11 18.10
CA LYS A 628 30.12 -27.29 19.01
C LYS A 628 29.61 -27.33 20.44
N THR A 629 30.53 -27.21 21.39
CA THR A 629 30.26 -27.17 22.83
C THR A 629 29.66 -25.83 23.23
N LEU A 630 28.52 -25.86 23.94
CA LEU A 630 27.85 -24.64 24.42
C LEU A 630 28.68 -23.99 25.54
N PRO A 631 28.74 -22.65 25.61
CA PRO A 631 29.45 -21.95 26.66
C PRO A 631 28.76 -22.14 28.01
N VAL A 632 29.55 -22.21 29.09
CA VAL A 632 29.00 -22.11 30.45
C VAL A 632 28.83 -20.63 30.78
N LEU A 633 27.58 -20.18 30.82
CA LEU A 633 27.24 -18.80 31.15
C LEU A 633 27.01 -18.69 32.66
N ALA A 634 27.64 -17.69 33.29
CA ALA A 634 27.40 -17.40 34.69
C ALA A 634 25.97 -16.84 34.84
N ARG A 635 25.18 -17.48 35.69
CA ARG A 635 23.84 -17.00 36.06
C ARG A 635 23.91 -15.80 36.98
#